data_AF-A0A845ZS94-F1
#
_entry.id   AF-A0A845ZS94-F1
#
_cell.length_a   1.000
_cell.length_b   1.000
_cell.length_c   1.000
_cell.angle_alpha   90.00
_cell.angle_beta   90.00
_cell.angle_gamma   90.00
#
_symmetry.space_group_name_H-M   'P 1'
#
loop_
_entity.id
_entity.type
_entity.pdbx_description
1 polymer ?
#
loop_
_entity_poly.entity_id
_entity_poly.type
_entity_poly.pdbx_seq_one_letter_code
_entity_poly.pdbx_strand_id
1 'polypeptide(L)' 'MTPSNNPQESSPKKYPVKHILKGSRKAIINTMHSLYALRYAEISEWSPLQPTGIPGEFITMMTKYIILG' A
#
# COMPACT_ATOMS: atom_id res chain seq x y z
N MET A 1 -4.70 35.15 -33.61
CA MET A 1 -4.23 33.88 -33.02
C MET A 1 -4.83 33.77 -31.63
N THR A 2 -5.76 32.85 -31.43
CA THR A 2 -6.49 32.66 -30.18
C THR A 2 -5.55 32.12 -29.08
N PRO A 3 -5.65 32.59 -27.82
CA PRO A 3 -4.86 32.04 -26.73
C PRO A 3 -5.37 30.63 -26.41
N SER A 4 -4.45 29.66 -26.45
CA SER A 4 -4.70 28.27 -26.09
C SER A 4 -4.89 28.18 -24.57
N ASN A 5 -6.15 28.24 -24.12
CA ASN A 5 -6.53 27.87 -22.76
C ASN A 5 -6.39 26.34 -22.64
N ASN A 6 -5.20 25.87 -22.30
CA ASN A 6 -5.03 24.51 -21.80
C ASN A 6 -5.27 24.56 -20.28
N PRO A 7 -6.32 23.93 -19.74
CA PRO A 7 -6.35 23.67 -18.31
C PRO A 7 -5.21 22.66 -18.08
N GLN A 8 -4.08 23.11 -17.55
CA GLN A 8 -3.20 22.20 -16.81
C GLN A 8 -4.01 21.74 -15.61
N GLU A 9 -4.76 20.67 -15.82
CA GLU A 9 -5.49 19.96 -14.81
C GLU A 9 -4.45 19.50 -13.79
N SER A 10 -4.37 20.22 -12.66
CA SER A 10 -3.41 19.95 -11.60
C SER A 10 -3.82 18.65 -10.92
N SER A 11 -3.52 17.52 -11.55
CA SER A 11 -3.77 16.20 -10.97
C SER A 11 -3.08 16.15 -9.60
N PRO A 12 -3.79 15.78 -8.53
CA PRO A 12 -3.20 15.75 -7.20
C PRO A 12 -1.94 14.88 -7.19
N LYS A 13 -0.83 15.42 -6.68
CA LYS A 13 0.44 14.70 -6.67
C LYS A 13 0.33 13.45 -5.79
N LYS A 14 0.61 12.29 -6.38
CA LYS A 14 0.60 11.00 -5.70
C LYS A 14 1.99 10.65 -5.19
N TYR A 15 2.07 10.17 -3.95
CA TYR A 15 3.31 9.81 -3.27
C TYR A 15 3.30 8.31 -2.94
N PRO A 16 4.33 7.55 -3.36
CA PRO A 16 4.43 6.13 -3.03
C PRO A 16 4.80 5.93 -1.57
N VAL A 17 4.03 5.12 -0.85
CA VAL A 17 4.30 4.70 0.54
C VAL A 17 4.38 3.19 0.60
N LYS A 18 5.55 2.69 0.99
CA LYS A 18 5.82 1.26 1.15
C LYS A 18 5.43 0.81 2.54
N HIS A 19 4.52 -0.15 2.63
CA HIS A 19 4.12 -0.80 3.87
C HIS A 19 4.80 -2.16 3.96
N ILE A 20 5.31 -2.48 5.14
CA ILE A 20 5.99 -3.74 5.41
C ILE A 20 5.40 -4.30 6.70
N LEU A 21 4.80 -5.48 6.62
CA LEU A 21 4.37 -6.24 7.78
C LEU A 21 5.36 -7.37 8.00
N LYS A 22 5.89 -7.45 9.22
CA LYS A 22 6.87 -8.45 9.64
C LYS A 22 6.47 -9.00 11.01
N GLY A 23 6.48 -10.32 11.17
CA GLY A 23 6.06 -10.97 12.41
C GLY A 23 5.49 -12.36 12.17
N SER A 24 4.72 -12.87 13.13
CA SER A 24 4.09 -14.20 12.97
C SER A 24 3.06 -14.20 11.84
N ARG A 25 2.89 -15.35 11.18
CA ARG A 25 1.88 -15.53 10.12
C ARG A 25 0.49 -15.10 10.57
N LYS A 26 0.08 -15.45 11.79
CA LYS A 26 -1.22 -15.09 12.36
C LYS A 26 -1.35 -13.57 12.55
N ALA A 27 -0.33 -12.92 13.10
CA ALA A 27 -0.34 -11.47 13.29
C ALA A 27 -0.46 -10.74 11.95
N ILE A 28 0.33 -11.14 10.95
CA ILE A 28 0.29 -10.54 9.61
C ILE A 28 -1.11 -10.67 8.98
N ILE A 29 -1.67 -11.88 8.96
CA ILE A 29 -2.99 -12.14 8.37
C ILE A 29 -4.07 -11.30 9.07
N ASN A 30 -4.05 -11.25 10.41
CA ASN A 30 -5.00 -10.44 11.16
C ASN A 30 -4.87 -8.95 10.81
N THR A 31 -3.65 -8.41 10.75
CA THR A 31 -3.42 -7.02 10.36
C THR A 31 -3.89 -6.73 8.94
N MET A 32 -3.63 -7.63 7.97
CA MET A 32 -4.13 -7.49 6.60
C MET A 32 -5.66 -7.42 6.56
N HIS A 33 -6.35 -8.31 7.27
CA HIS A 33 -7.82 -8.28 7.36
C HIS A 33 -8.36 -7.02 8.06
N SER A 34 -7.69 -6.53 9.10
CA SER A 34 -8.07 -5.27 9.75
C SER A 34 -7.94 -4.08 8.79
N LEU A 35 -6.84 -3.99 8.04
CA LEU A 35 -6.64 -2.93 7.04
C LEU A 35 -7.64 -3.03 5.89
N TYR A 36 -8.00 -4.25 5.49
CA TYR A 36 -9.08 -4.48 4.52
C TYR A 36 -10.44 -4.01 5.04
N ALA A 37 -10.80 -4.35 6.28
CA ALA A 37 -12.05 -3.93 6.89
C ALA A 37 -12.16 -2.40 7.00
N LEU A 38 -11.03 -1.71 7.22
CA LEU A 38 -10.92 -0.25 7.22
C LEU A 38 -10.91 0.37 5.82
N ARG A 39 -11.04 -0.44 4.75
CA ARG A 39 -10.91 -0.02 3.34
C ARG A 39 -9.57 0.67 3.06
N TYR A 40 -8.55 0.37 3.86
CA TYR A 40 -7.22 0.93 3.70
C TYR A 40 -6.43 0.17 2.64
N ALA A 41 -6.49 -1.15 2.58
CA ALA A 41 -5.78 -1.94 1.58
C ALA A 41 -6.57 -3.20 1.21
N GLU A 42 -6.56 -3.57 -0.06
CA GLU A 42 -7.08 -4.84 -0.55
C GLU A 42 -6.11 -5.98 -0.22
N ILE A 43 -6.64 -7.18 0.03
CA ILE A 43 -5.80 -8.34 0.36
C ILE A 43 -4.85 -8.69 -0.80
N SER A 44 -5.28 -8.47 -2.04
CA SER A 44 -4.48 -8.73 -3.25
C SER A 44 -3.37 -7.71 -3.51
N GLU A 45 -3.36 -6.57 -2.81
CA GLU A 45 -2.28 -5.58 -2.94
C GLU A 45 -0.98 -6.01 -2.24
N TRP A 46 -1.08 -6.96 -1.32
CA TRP A 46 0.05 -7.49 -0.56
C TRP A 46 0.80 -8.55 -1.36
N SER A 47 2.13 -8.52 -1.25
CA SER A 47 2.97 -9.60 -1.77
C SER A 47 2.68 -10.92 -1.05
N PRO A 48 2.96 -12.08 -1.67
CA PRO A 48 2.94 -13.35 -0.97
C PRO A 48 3.80 -13.31 0.30
N LEU A 49 3.35 -13.97 1.37
CA LEU A 49 4.12 -14.07 2.62
C LEU A 49 5.41 -14.88 2.38
N GLN A 50 6.55 -14.31 2.76
CA GLN A 50 7.87 -14.93 2.64
C GLN A 50 8.48 -15.15 4.04
N PRO A 51 9.23 -16.24 4.28
CA PRO A 51 10.00 -16.39 5.52
C PRO A 51 11.19 -15.43 5.54
N THR A 52 11.57 -14.93 6.72
CA THR A 52 12.66 -13.93 6.87
C THR A 52 14.01 -14.55 7.25
N GLY A 53 14.05 -15.88 7.47
CA GLY A 53 15.20 -16.59 8.05
C GLY A 53 15.14 -16.72 9.57
N ILE A 54 14.27 -15.95 10.24
CA ILE A 54 13.96 -16.12 11.67
C ILE A 54 12.81 -17.12 11.81
N PRO A 55 12.96 -18.22 12.58
CA PRO A 55 11.90 -19.21 12.76
C PRO A 55 10.60 -18.57 13.28
N GLY A 56 9.49 -18.85 12.58
CA GLY A 56 8.18 -18.32 12.93
C GLY A 56 7.90 -16.89 12.46
N GLU A 57 8.87 -16.22 11.82
CA GLU A 57 8.72 -14.87 11.31
C GLU A 57 8.57 -14.86 9.77
N PHE A 58 7.60 -14.08 9.32
CA PHE A 58 7.27 -13.87 7.93
C PHE A 58 7.27 -12.38 7.61
N ILE A 59 7.29 -12.06 6.32
CA ILE A 59 7.20 -10.71 5.79
C ILE A 59 6.23 -10.67 4.60
N THR A 60 5.48 -9.57 4.49
CA THR A 60 4.71 -9.20 3.31
C THR A 60 4.74 -7.69 3.13
N MET A 61 4.63 -7.23 1.89
CA MET A 61 4.90 -5.85 1.51
C MET A 61 3.88 -5.37 0.48
N MET A 62 3.51 -4.10 0.54
CA MET A 62 2.72 -3.42 -0.50
C MET A 62 3.21 -1.99 -0.70
N THR A 63 2.85 -1.39 -1.83
CA THR A 63 3.11 0.03 -2.11
C THR A 63 1.78 0.71 -2.45
N LYS A 64 1.42 1.75 -1.70
CA LYS A 64 0.21 2.56 -1.97
C LYS A 64 0.60 3.96 -2.41
N TYR A 65 -0.12 4.50 -3.40
CA TYR A 65 0.05 5.88 -3.84
C TYR A 65 -0.97 6.77 -3.15
N ILE A 66 -0.53 7.60 -2.21
CA ILE A 66 -1.39 8.51 -1.45
C ILE A 66 -1.34 9.92 -2.03
N ILE A 67 -2.46 10.63 -1.97
CA ILE A 67 -2.52 12.06 -2.28
C ILE A 67 -2.28 12.80 -0.97
N LEU A 68 -1.30 13.72 -0.96
CA LEU A 68 -1.13 14.65 0.14
C LEU A 68 -1.99 15.89 -0.17
N GLY A 69 -2.89 16.23 0.75
CA GLY A 69 -3.74 17.42 0.68
C GLY A 69 -2.98 18.70 1.00
#